data_AF-A0A327LRQ8-F1
#
_entry.id   AF-A0A327LRQ8-F1
#
_cell.length_a   1.000
_cell.length_b   1.000
_cell.length_c   1.000
_cell.angle_alpha   90.00
_cell.angle_beta   90.00
_cell.angle_gamma   90.00
#
_symmetry.space_group_name_H-M   'P 1'
#
loop_
_entity.id
_entity.type
_entity.pdbx_description
1 polymer ?
#
loop_
_entity_poly.entity_id
_entity_poly.type
_entity_poly.pdbx_seq_one_letter_code
_entity_poly.pdbx_strand_id
1 'polypeptide(L)'
;MGARLKPGEMRRGKRDRETGIAWVQVSREAAHGHPLGQLDWVMYLIIGFFLFAGLTRGWMVAGQGAGMALVLGVVALPLVTALLLWMRAALARVLVVGTGLFALFGILSRGFDGTADAGLAASLWVLGELIAILAITVYLWEGDRPNMIYAHRFRSYRDAEGKA
;
A
#
# COMPACT_ATOMS: atom_id res chain seq x y z
N MET A 1 4.13 -0.93 -23.00
CA MET A 1 4.77 0.04 -22.09
C MET A 1 4.71 1.42 -22.72
N GLY A 2 4.02 2.39 -22.11
CA GLY A 2 4.02 3.77 -22.62
C GLY A 2 5.42 4.39 -22.48
N ALA A 3 5.83 5.23 -23.44
CA ALA A 3 7.08 5.97 -23.37
C ALA A 3 7.21 6.69 -22.03
N ARG A 4 8.39 6.64 -21.40
CA ARG A 4 8.66 7.41 -20.18
C ARG A 4 8.59 8.90 -20.54
N LEU A 5 7.81 9.66 -19.77
CA LEU A 5 7.72 11.11 -19.92
C LEU A 5 9.07 11.75 -19.62
N LYS A 6 9.46 12.76 -20.41
CA LYS A 6 10.66 13.54 -20.13
C LYS A 6 10.44 14.39 -18.86
N PRO A 7 11.52 14.80 -18.16
CA PRO A 7 11.41 15.73 -17.03
C PRO A 7 10.62 16.98 -17.43
N GLY A 8 9.60 17.33 -16.62
CA GLY A 8 8.70 18.47 -16.88
C GLY A 8 7.56 18.21 -17.87
N GLU A 9 7.53 17.07 -18.55
CA GLU A 9 6.43 16.71 -19.45
C GLU A 9 5.22 16.20 -18.65
N MET A 10 4.03 16.64 -19.06
CA MET A 10 2.76 16.20 -18.48
C MET A 10 1.87 15.65 -19.57
N ARG A 11 1.27 14.48 -19.34
CA ARG A 11 0.32 13.87 -20.28
C ARG A 11 -1.05 13.77 -19.64
N ARG A 12 -2.00 14.55 -20.18
CA ARG A 12 -3.40 14.47 -19.76
C ARG A 12 -4.05 13.24 -20.39
N GLY A 13 -4.63 12.39 -19.55
CA GLY A 13 -5.43 11.25 -19.97
C GLY A 13 -6.82 11.68 -20.45
N LYS A 14 -7.59 10.70 -20.93
CA LYS A 14 -9.00 10.91 -21.29
C LYS A 14 -9.78 11.36 -20.05
N ARG A 15 -10.63 12.37 -20.24
CA ARG A 15 -11.54 12.85 -19.21
C ARG A 15 -12.63 11.82 -18.98
N ASP A 16 -12.93 11.53 -17.72
CA ASP A 16 -14.08 10.75 -17.34
C ASP A 16 -15.35 11.51 -17.76
N ARG A 17 -16.29 10.80 -18.40
CA ARG A 17 -17.52 11.38 -18.93
C ARG A 17 -18.52 11.71 -17.81
N GLU A 18 -18.49 10.97 -16.71
CA GLU A 18 -19.44 11.12 -15.61
C GLU A 18 -18.94 12.12 -14.58
N THR A 19 -17.67 12.05 -14.22
CA THR A 19 -17.10 12.91 -13.17
C THR A 19 -16.42 14.17 -13.69
N GLY A 20 -16.11 14.23 -14.99
CA GLY A 20 -15.31 15.32 -15.55
C GLY A 20 -13.87 15.35 -15.03
N ILE A 21 -13.41 14.33 -14.31
CA ILE A 21 -12.04 14.27 -13.78
C ILE A 21 -11.13 13.70 -14.86
N ALA A 22 -9.94 14.30 -15.03
CA ALA A 22 -8.91 13.75 -15.90
C ALA A 22 -7.65 13.42 -15.07
N TRP A 23 -7.13 12.20 -15.23
CA TRP A 23 -5.81 11.86 -14.69
C TRP A 23 -4.72 12.50 -15.54
N VAL A 24 -3.82 13.25 -14.90
CA VAL A 24 -2.64 13.82 -15.54
C VAL A 24 -1.42 13.04 -15.05
N GLN A 25 -0.70 12.43 -15.98
CA GLN A 25 0.56 11.76 -15.71
C GLN A 25 1.70 12.77 -15.74
N VAL A 26 2.63 12.63 -14.81
CA VAL A 26 3.82 13.46 -14.67
C VAL A 26 5.08 12.59 -14.69
N SER A 27 6.21 13.20 -15.04
CA SER A 27 7.53 12.57 -14.84
C SER A 27 7.81 12.24 -13.38
N ARG A 28 8.68 11.25 -13.13
CA ARG A 28 9.03 10.81 -11.78
C ARG A 28 9.72 11.93 -10.97
N GLU A 29 10.57 12.69 -11.65
CA GLU A 29 11.30 13.81 -11.08
C GLU A 29 10.33 14.91 -10.61
N ALA A 30 9.36 15.25 -11.47
CA ALA A 30 8.32 16.23 -11.13
C ALA A 30 7.41 15.73 -9.99
N ALA A 31 7.06 14.44 -9.98
CA ALA A 31 6.26 13.85 -8.91
C ALA A 31 6.97 13.96 -7.56
N HIS A 32 8.23 13.50 -7.47
CA HIS A 32 8.98 13.49 -6.21
C HIS A 32 9.42 14.88 -5.74
N GLY A 33 9.55 15.85 -6.65
CA GLY A 33 9.82 17.25 -6.31
C GLY A 33 8.60 18.00 -5.76
N HIS A 34 7.39 17.49 -6.01
CA HIS A 34 6.16 18.11 -5.54
C HIS A 34 5.92 17.81 -4.03
N PRO A 35 5.37 18.75 -3.23
CA PRO A 35 5.04 18.49 -1.82
C PRO A 35 4.16 17.26 -1.60
N LEU A 36 3.23 16.99 -2.53
CA LEU A 36 2.37 15.78 -2.52
C LEU A 36 3.09 14.49 -2.97
N GLY A 37 4.29 14.55 -3.54
CA GLY A 37 5.11 13.37 -3.84
C GLY A 37 6.12 13.02 -2.76
N GLN A 38 6.10 13.73 -1.64
CA GLN A 38 6.89 13.41 -0.46
C GLN A 38 6.11 12.49 0.49
N LEU A 39 6.85 11.76 1.33
CA LEU A 39 6.24 10.97 2.40
C LEU A 39 5.76 11.91 3.50
N ASP A 40 4.51 11.74 3.89
CA ASP A 40 3.89 12.48 4.98
C ASP A 40 3.70 11.55 6.19
N TRP A 41 3.30 12.10 7.34
CA TRP A 41 3.08 11.35 8.57
C TRP A 41 2.14 10.15 8.37
N VAL A 42 1.10 10.28 7.53
CA VAL A 42 0.18 9.17 7.19
C VAL A 42 0.95 8.03 6.51
N MET A 43 1.87 8.34 5.60
CA MET A 43 2.67 7.32 4.93
C MET A 43 3.68 6.68 5.86
N TYR A 44 4.28 7.45 6.76
CA TYR A 44 5.13 6.89 7.81
C TYR A 44 4.37 5.97 8.75
N LEU A 45 3.12 6.29 9.10
CA LEU A 45 2.26 5.44 9.89
C LEU A 45 1.95 4.11 9.17
N ILE A 46 1.67 4.16 7.87
CA ILE A 46 1.46 2.96 7.05
C ILE A 46 2.74 2.10 6.98
N ILE A 47 3.90 2.72 6.79
CA ILE A 47 5.19 2.02 6.78
C ILE A 47 5.43 1.35 8.15
N GLY A 48 5.23 2.10 9.23
CA GLY A 48 5.36 1.62 10.61
C GLY A 48 4.41 0.46 10.89
N PHE A 49 3.18 0.51 10.39
CA PHE A 49 2.21 -0.57 10.49
C PHE A 49 2.73 -1.88 9.88
N PHE A 50 3.28 -1.85 8.65
CA PHE A 50 3.83 -3.06 8.03
C PHE A 50 5.09 -3.57 8.73
N LEU A 51 5.97 -2.67 9.20
CA LEU A 51 7.13 -3.07 10.01
C LEU A 51 6.67 -3.78 11.28
N PHE A 52 5.73 -3.18 12.00
CA PHE A 52 5.20 -3.72 13.24
C PHE A 52 4.50 -5.07 13.00
N ALA A 53 3.62 -5.16 12.01
CA ALA A 53 2.94 -6.40 11.63
C ALA A 53 3.92 -7.54 11.30
N GLY A 54 4.98 -7.24 10.54
CA GLY A 54 6.03 -8.20 10.22
C GLY A 54 6.75 -8.71 11.46
N LEU A 55 7.21 -7.80 12.33
CA LEU A 55 7.91 -8.15 13.56
C LEU A 55 7.03 -8.94 14.54
N THR A 56 5.77 -8.54 14.73
CA THR A 56 4.85 -9.25 15.63
C THR A 56 4.57 -10.67 15.15
N ARG A 57 4.38 -10.86 13.83
CA ARG A 57 4.17 -12.19 13.25
C ARG A 57 5.41 -13.06 13.38
N GLY A 58 6.59 -12.50 13.12
CA GLY A 58 7.86 -13.18 13.31
C GLY A 58 8.06 -13.65 14.75
N TRP A 59 7.77 -12.77 15.72
CA TRP A 59 7.84 -13.08 17.14
C TRP A 59 6.87 -14.20 17.55
N MET A 60 5.62 -14.15 17.09
CA MET A 60 4.63 -15.20 17.36
C MET A 60 5.05 -16.56 16.79
N VAL A 61 5.51 -16.59 15.53
CA VAL A 61 5.94 -17.82 14.85
C VAL A 61 7.19 -18.39 15.51
N ALA A 62 8.15 -17.54 15.88
CA ALA A 62 9.35 -17.96 16.61
C ALA A 62 9.01 -18.53 18.00
N GLY A 63 8.08 -17.90 18.72
CA GLY A 63 7.64 -18.36 20.04
C GLY A 63 6.94 -19.73 20.03
N GLN A 64 6.40 -20.15 18.88
CA GLN A 64 5.81 -21.48 18.67
C GLN A 64 6.86 -22.56 18.35
N GLY A 65 8.16 -22.25 18.42
CA GLY A 65 9.23 -23.20 18.11
C GLY A 65 9.42 -23.47 16.62
N ALA A 66 8.87 -22.62 15.74
CA ALA A 66 9.04 -22.77 14.31
C ALA A 66 10.50 -22.55 13.89
N GLY A 67 10.93 -23.29 12.85
CA GLY A 67 12.26 -23.12 12.28
C GLY A 67 12.49 -21.72 11.69
N MET A 68 13.75 -21.27 11.70
CA MET A 68 14.17 -19.95 11.22
C MET A 68 13.69 -19.63 9.80
N ALA A 69 13.65 -20.64 8.92
CA ALA A 69 13.16 -20.47 7.54
C ALA A 69 11.69 -20.01 7.49
N LEU A 70 10.84 -20.55 8.38
CA LEU A 70 9.42 -20.18 8.44
C LEU A 70 9.26 -18.76 9.02
N VAL A 71 10.02 -18.44 10.07
CA VAL A 71 10.04 -17.09 10.65
C VAL A 71 10.43 -16.07 9.58
N LEU A 72 11.52 -16.30 8.85
CA LEU A 72 11.96 -15.41 7.78
C LEU A 72 10.91 -15.30 6.66
N GLY A 73 10.28 -16.42 6.26
CA GLY A 73 9.24 -16.41 5.23
C GLY A 73 8.03 -15.54 5.59
N VAL A 74 7.58 -15.59 6.84
CA VAL A 74 6.43 -14.81 7.33
C VAL A 74 6.77 -13.33 7.49
N VAL A 75 7.99 -13.02 7.92
CA VAL A 75 8.46 -11.65 8.17
C VAL A 75 8.85 -10.92 6.88
N ALA A 76 9.41 -11.63 5.90
CA ALA A 76 9.99 -11.03 4.71
C ALA A 76 8.99 -10.18 3.93
N LEU A 77 7.79 -10.69 3.67
CA LEU A 77 6.80 -10.00 2.84
C LEU A 77 6.36 -8.63 3.39
N PRO A 78 5.91 -8.50 4.66
CA PRO A 78 5.56 -7.20 5.21
C PRO A 78 6.75 -6.25 5.34
N LEU A 79 7.95 -6.75 5.69
CA LEU A 79 9.15 -5.89 5.76
C LEU A 79 9.58 -5.36 4.38
N VAL A 80 9.55 -6.21 3.35
CA VAL A 80 9.82 -5.79 1.96
C VAL A 80 8.76 -4.79 1.49
N THR A 81 7.50 -4.98 1.87
CA THR A 81 6.42 -4.02 1.58
C THR A 81 6.70 -2.66 2.22
N ALA A 82 7.05 -2.64 3.51
CA ALA A 82 7.44 -1.42 4.22
C ALA A 82 8.65 -0.72 3.56
N LEU A 83 9.67 -1.49 3.20
CA LEU A 83 10.86 -0.99 2.51
C LEU A 83 10.51 -0.33 1.17
N LEU A 84 9.69 -0.98 0.35
CA LEU A 84 9.30 -0.44 -0.95
C LEU A 84 8.38 0.78 -0.84
N LEU A 85 7.53 0.83 0.18
CA LEU A 85 6.74 2.02 0.51
C LEU A 85 7.67 3.19 0.86
N TRP A 86 8.67 2.96 1.69
CA TRP A 86 9.70 3.95 2.05
C TRP A 86 10.50 4.41 0.83
N MET A 87 10.92 3.48 -0.04
CA MET A 87 11.65 3.78 -1.27
C MET A 87 10.78 4.44 -2.35
N ARG A 88 9.48 4.66 -2.10
CA ARG A 88 8.53 5.22 -3.07
C ARG A 88 8.49 4.42 -4.38
N ALA A 89 8.60 3.09 -4.27
CA ALA A 89 8.61 2.20 -5.42
C ALA A 89 7.17 1.86 -5.85
N ALA A 90 6.87 1.94 -7.15
CA ALA A 90 5.53 1.65 -7.67
C ALA A 90 5.04 0.23 -7.32
N LEU A 91 5.96 -0.73 -7.20
CA LEU A 91 5.71 -2.12 -6.81
C LEU A 91 5.11 -2.24 -5.40
N ALA A 92 5.32 -1.24 -4.53
CA ALA A 92 4.79 -1.24 -3.16
C ALA A 92 3.27 -1.40 -3.11
N ARG A 93 2.53 -0.76 -4.04
CA ARG A 93 1.07 -0.87 -4.11
C ARG A 93 0.57 -2.28 -4.39
N VAL A 94 1.31 -3.03 -5.20
CA VAL A 94 1.00 -4.43 -5.50
C VAL A 94 1.33 -5.31 -4.30
N LEU A 95 2.46 -5.05 -3.64
CA LEU A 95 2.91 -5.82 -2.49
C LEU A 95 2.06 -5.61 -1.23
N VAL A 96 1.44 -4.45 -1.07
CA VAL A 96 0.41 -4.23 -0.03
C VAL A 96 -0.76 -5.19 -0.23
N VAL A 97 -1.27 -5.31 -1.46
CA VAL A 97 -2.33 -6.28 -1.80
C VAL A 97 -1.85 -7.71 -1.56
N GLY A 98 -0.63 -8.04 -1.99
CA GLY A 98 -0.02 -9.35 -1.76
C GLY A 98 0.09 -9.70 -0.28
N THR A 99 0.46 -8.73 0.56
CA THR A 99 0.53 -8.89 2.02
C THR A 99 -0.86 -9.16 2.62
N GLY A 100 -1.89 -8.46 2.14
CA GLY A 100 -3.28 -8.72 2.52
C GLY A 100 -3.79 -10.10 2.11
N LEU A 101 -3.49 -10.54 0.89
CA LEU A 101 -3.84 -11.88 0.42
C LEU A 101 -3.11 -12.97 1.21
N PHE A 102 -1.83 -12.76 1.54
CA PHE A 102 -1.07 -13.69 2.36
C PHE A 102 -1.61 -13.77 3.79
N ALA A 103 -1.99 -12.63 4.38
CA ALA A 103 -2.67 -12.57 5.67
C ALA A 103 -4.00 -13.35 5.64
N LEU A 104 -4.82 -13.12 4.61
CA LEU A 104 -6.08 -13.83 4.41
C LEU A 104 -5.88 -15.34 4.24
N PHE A 105 -4.90 -15.75 3.42
CA PHE A 105 -4.54 -17.15 3.24
C PHE A 105 -4.12 -17.80 4.56
N GLY A 106 -3.35 -17.11 5.40
CA GLY A 106 -2.95 -17.59 6.73
C GLY A 106 -4.14 -17.86 7.66
N ILE A 107 -5.21 -17.08 7.54
CA ILE A 107 -6.46 -17.29 8.29
C ILE A 107 -7.22 -18.49 7.73
N LEU A 108 -7.44 -18.52 6.42
CA LEU A 108 -8.21 -19.57 5.75
C LEU A 108 -7.55 -20.95 5.89
N SER A 109 -6.22 -21.02 5.86
CA SER A 109 -5.46 -22.27 5.97
C SER A 109 -5.46 -22.87 7.38
N ARG A 110 -5.69 -22.07 8.43
CA ARG A 110 -5.79 -22.54 9.82
C ARG A 110 -7.22 -22.92 10.24
N GLY A 111 -8.21 -22.63 9.39
CA GLY A 111 -9.63 -22.77 9.72
C GLY A 111 -10.08 -21.80 10.81
N PHE A 112 -11.40 -21.70 11.02
CA PHE A 112 -11.97 -20.99 12.17
C PHE A 112 -11.56 -21.64 13.51
N ASP A 113 -11.20 -22.94 13.51
CA ASP A 113 -10.77 -23.66 14.72
C ASP A 113 -9.43 -23.14 15.26
N GLY A 114 -8.43 -22.88 14.40
CA GLY A 114 -7.13 -22.34 14.83
C GLY A 114 -7.16 -20.88 15.31
N THR A 115 -8.25 -20.15 15.06
CA THR A 115 -8.48 -18.77 15.57
C THR A 115 -9.42 -18.76 16.79
N ALA A 116 -10.37 -19.70 16.86
CA ALA A 116 -11.22 -19.93 18.02
C ALA A 116 -10.42 -20.42 19.23
N ASP A 117 -9.45 -21.33 19.02
CA ASP A 117 -8.55 -21.83 20.07
C ASP A 117 -7.55 -20.77 20.57
N ALA A 118 -7.24 -19.77 19.73
CA ALA A 118 -6.34 -18.67 20.08
C ALA A 118 -7.00 -17.57 20.95
N GLY A 119 -8.31 -17.66 21.16
CA GLY A 119 -9.10 -16.72 21.94
C GLY A 119 -9.54 -15.48 21.18
N LEU A 120 -10.53 -14.78 21.73
CA LEU A 120 -11.20 -13.63 21.11
C LEU A 120 -10.22 -12.47 20.81
N ALA A 121 -9.24 -12.23 21.67
CA ALA A 121 -8.26 -11.17 21.48
C ALA A 121 -7.38 -11.39 20.23
N ALA A 122 -6.88 -12.60 20.01
CA ALA A 122 -6.09 -12.95 18.83
C ALA A 122 -6.93 -12.87 17.54
N SER A 123 -8.18 -13.32 17.60
CA SER A 123 -9.12 -13.21 16.47
C SER A 123 -9.41 -11.75 16.10
N LEU A 124 -9.68 -10.89 17.08
CA LEU A 124 -9.89 -9.45 16.85
C LEU A 124 -8.64 -8.76 16.32
N TRP A 125 -7.46 -9.15 16.81
CA TRP A 125 -6.18 -8.62 16.33
C TRP A 125 -6.00 -8.87 14.83
N VAL A 126 -6.17 -10.13 14.41
CA VAL A 126 -5.99 -10.55 13.01
C VAL A 126 -7.04 -9.90 12.11
N LEU A 127 -8.29 -9.79 12.57
CA LEU A 127 -9.35 -9.09 11.85
C LEU A 127 -9.02 -7.59 11.70
N GLY A 128 -8.56 -6.94 12.77
CA GLY A 128 -8.12 -5.55 12.76
C GLY A 128 -6.98 -5.31 11.78
N GLU A 129 -6.02 -6.23 11.70
CA GLU A 129 -4.92 -6.19 10.73
C GLU A 129 -5.44 -6.25 9.29
N LEU A 130 -6.37 -7.16 8.97
CA LEU A 130 -6.96 -7.25 7.64
C LEU A 130 -7.73 -5.98 7.25
N ILE A 131 -8.55 -5.45 8.18
CA ILE A 131 -9.30 -4.21 7.96
C ILE A 131 -8.33 -3.06 7.70
N ALA A 132 -7.25 -2.97 8.48
CA ALA A 132 -6.21 -1.96 8.28
C ALA A 132 -5.54 -2.11 6.91
N ILE A 133 -5.14 -3.32 6.50
CA ILE A 133 -4.54 -3.55 5.18
C ILE A 133 -5.52 -3.17 4.05
N LEU A 134 -6.81 -3.50 4.20
CA LEU A 134 -7.83 -3.12 3.23
C LEU A 134 -7.97 -1.59 3.13
N ALA A 135 -8.09 -0.89 4.26
CA ALA A 135 -8.18 0.56 4.31
C ALA A 135 -6.93 1.23 3.70
N ILE A 136 -5.74 0.70 4.01
CA ILE A 136 -4.47 1.14 3.43
C ILE A 136 -4.45 0.91 1.92
N THR A 137 -4.94 -0.24 1.46
CA THR A 137 -5.03 -0.55 0.03
C THR A 137 -5.91 0.47 -0.69
N VAL A 138 -7.12 0.73 -0.18
CA VAL A 138 -8.02 1.74 -0.73
C VAL A 138 -7.34 3.11 -0.74
N TYR A 139 -6.72 3.52 0.36
CA TYR A 139 -5.98 4.78 0.45
C TYR A 139 -4.87 4.89 -0.60
N LEU A 140 -4.07 3.83 -0.80
CA LEU A 140 -2.96 3.84 -1.77
C LEU A 140 -3.40 3.89 -3.23
N TRP A 141 -4.62 3.46 -3.53
CA TRP A 141 -5.17 3.45 -4.88
C TRP A 141 -5.99 4.70 -5.21
N GLU A 142 -6.75 5.21 -4.25
CA GLU A 142 -7.67 6.34 -4.44
C GLU A 142 -7.08 7.69 -3.97
N GLY A 143 -6.15 7.67 -3.02
CA GLY A 143 -5.58 8.88 -2.45
C GLY A 143 -4.75 9.67 -3.47
N ASP A 144 -4.89 10.99 -3.47
CA ASP A 144 -4.12 11.87 -4.36
C ASP A 144 -2.62 11.79 -4.09
N ARG A 145 -2.24 11.76 -2.80
CA ARG A 145 -0.83 11.71 -2.37
C ARG A 145 -0.15 10.38 -2.78
N PRO A 146 -0.70 9.19 -2.46
CA PRO A 146 -0.15 7.93 -2.97
C PRO A 146 -0.11 7.83 -4.49
N ASN A 147 -1.10 8.36 -5.20
CA ASN A 147 -1.08 8.39 -6.66
C ASN A 147 0.05 9.27 -7.20
N MET A 148 0.34 10.40 -6.56
CA MET A 148 1.51 11.20 -6.93
C MET A 148 2.82 10.44 -6.64
N ILE A 149 2.95 9.85 -5.45
CA ILE A 149 4.17 9.15 -5.01
C ILE A 149 4.47 7.92 -5.88
N TYR A 150 3.50 7.02 -6.06
CA TYR A 150 3.74 5.68 -6.60
C TYR A 150 3.23 5.49 -8.04
N ALA A 151 2.33 6.34 -8.51
CA ALA A 151 1.74 6.26 -9.85
C ALA A 151 2.15 7.42 -10.76
N HIS A 152 2.82 8.43 -10.20
CA HIS A 152 3.21 9.67 -10.88
C HIS A 152 2.03 10.29 -11.64
N ARG A 153 0.86 10.35 -11.01
CA ARG A 153 -0.35 10.95 -11.58
C ARG A 153 -1.15 11.72 -10.55
N PHE A 154 -1.87 12.75 -11.00
CA PHE A 154 -2.81 13.52 -10.17
C PHE A 154 -4.13 13.75 -10.88
N ARG A 155 -5.17 14.08 -10.11
CA ARG A 155 -6.50 14.41 -10.64
C ARG A 155 -6.56 15.90 -11.00
N SER A 156 -6.91 16.19 -12.25
CA SER A 156 -7.20 17.55 -12.70
C SER A 156 -8.72 17.77 -12.72
N TYR A 157 -9.17 18.69 -11.87
CA TYR A 157 -10.57 19.11 -11.73
C TYR A 157 -10.92 20.32 -12.61
N ARG A 158 -9.95 20.93 -13.32
CA ARG A 158 -10.18 22.12 -14.12
C ARG A 158 -11.07 21.82 -15.33
N ASP A 159 -12.18 22.55 -15.39
CA ASP A 159 -13.07 22.61 -16.54
C ASP A 159 -12.38 23.22 -17.77
N ALA A 160 -12.90 22.85 -18.94
CA ALA A 160 -12.40 23.28 -20.25
C ALA A 160 -12.49 24.80 -20.50
N GLU A 161 -12.97 25.59 -19.55
CA GLU A 161 -13.26 27.03 -19.74
C GLU A 161 -12.45 27.99 -18.87
N GLY A 162 -11.54 27.53 -18.01
CA GLY A 162 -10.63 28.45 -17.31
C GLY A 162 -11.33 29.52 -16.47
N LYS A 163 -12.50 29.23 -15.89
CA LYS A 163 -13.06 30.07 -14.84
C LYS A 163 -12.67 29.47 -13.48
N ALA A 164 -11.88 30.26 -12.76
CA ALA A 164 -11.48 30.02 -11.38
C ALA A 164 -12.69 30.16 -10.45
#